data_AF-A0A9N9I1J3-F1
#
_entry.id   AF-A0A9N9I1J3-F1
#
_cell.length_a   1.000
_cell.length_b   1.000
_cell.length_c   1.000
_cell.angle_alpha   90.00
_cell.angle_beta   90.00
_cell.angle_gamma   90.00
#
_symmetry.space_group_name_H-M   'P 1'
#
loop_
_entity.id
_entity.type
_entity.pdbx_description
1 polymer ?
#
loop_
_entity_poly.entity_id
_entity_poly.type
_entity_poly.pdbx_seq_one_letter_code
_entity_poly.pdbx_strand_id
1 'polypeptide(L)'
;MPFTCNHGAELCSADWVAFNINDDIEPKGDEKAYLIKSIFKNDFYLVLVTDLRRIWFEELRGMEIIARAKEIETGLDITDELQLPNLLTLLSELLKVQREDSTYDVELVNNKATMPFFSHASFNYQHANNICHKTENMEINALDEQSVLYQHFILPMMHITLEYREQVNLLKTMIKDKENDVTEMLELLNKAKLSDCDRSKRFQLHIN
;
A
#
# COMPACT_ATOMS: atom_id res chain seq x y z
N MET A 1 -12.04 21.35 1.75
CA MET A 1 -10.93 21.94 2.58
C MET A 1 -9.60 21.74 1.86
N PRO A 2 -8.63 22.68 1.87
CA PRO A 2 -7.34 22.49 1.20
C PRO A 2 -6.44 21.48 1.92
N PHE A 3 -5.59 20.77 1.17
CA PHE A 3 -4.61 19.84 1.73
C PHE A 3 -3.51 20.60 2.49
N THR A 4 -3.16 20.13 3.70
CA THR A 4 -2.18 20.80 4.57
C THR A 4 -1.01 19.88 4.90
N CYS A 5 0.09 20.45 5.40
CA CYS A 5 1.23 19.69 5.89
C CYS A 5 0.86 18.73 7.03
N ASN A 6 -0.15 19.06 7.84
CA ASN A 6 -0.65 18.18 8.88
C ASN A 6 -1.31 16.93 8.28
N HIS A 7 -2.10 17.09 7.20
CA HIS A 7 -2.70 15.95 6.50
C HIS A 7 -1.61 15.03 5.95
N GLY A 8 -0.57 15.61 5.35
CA GLY A 8 0.59 14.85 4.87
C GLY A 8 1.30 14.10 6.00
N ALA A 9 1.56 14.75 7.14
CA ALA A 9 2.21 14.11 8.28
C ALA A 9 1.37 12.96 8.86
N GLU A 10 0.06 13.12 8.97
CA GLU A 10 -0.82 12.05 9.43
C GLU A 10 -0.78 10.86 8.46
N LEU A 11 -1.01 11.14 7.16
CA LEU A 11 -1.01 10.13 6.11
C LEU A 11 0.33 9.43 5.95
N CYS A 12 1.47 10.01 6.32
CA CYS A 12 2.77 9.32 6.26
C CYS A 12 2.77 7.96 6.99
N SER A 13 1.99 7.82 8.07
CA SER A 13 1.91 6.59 8.86
C SER A 13 1.03 5.48 8.29
N ALA A 14 0.15 5.81 7.34
CA ALA A 14 -0.71 4.81 6.72
C ALA A 14 0.04 4.00 5.65
N ASP A 15 -0.51 2.85 5.28
CA ASP A 15 0.00 2.03 4.18
C ASP A 15 -0.69 2.37 2.87
N TRP A 16 -0.02 2.08 1.76
CA TRP A 16 -0.60 2.14 0.42
C TRP A 16 -1.32 0.83 0.11
N VAL A 17 -2.56 0.92 -0.34
CA VAL A 17 -3.39 -0.21 -0.77
C VAL A 17 -3.70 -0.05 -2.24
N ALA A 18 -3.45 -1.09 -3.04
CA ALA A 18 -3.79 -1.10 -4.45
C ALA A 18 -5.24 -1.56 -4.65
N PHE A 19 -5.97 -0.83 -5.50
CA PHE A 19 -7.32 -1.15 -5.92
C PHE A 19 -7.34 -1.27 -7.44
N ASN A 20 -7.66 -2.46 -7.93
CA ASN A 20 -7.89 -2.70 -9.35
C ASN A 20 -9.36 -2.44 -9.67
N ILE A 21 -9.61 -1.58 -10.65
CA ILE A 21 -10.94 -1.10 -11.00
C ILE A 21 -11.18 -1.41 -12.47
N ASN A 22 -12.32 -2.05 -12.73
CA ASN A 22 -12.78 -2.32 -14.09
C ASN A 22 -13.39 -1.03 -14.63
N ASP A 23 -12.69 -0.38 -15.55
CA ASP A 23 -13.19 0.83 -16.18
C ASP A 23 -14.11 0.45 -17.35
N ASP A 24 -15.41 0.34 -17.09
CA ASP A 24 -16.44 0.04 -18.11
C ASP A 24 -16.57 1.17 -19.17
N ILE A 25 -15.85 2.27 -19.01
CA ILE A 25 -15.96 3.47 -19.87
C ILE A 25 -15.20 3.29 -21.20
N GLU A 26 -14.23 2.38 -21.31
CA GLU A 26 -13.58 2.06 -22.59
C GLU A 26 -13.72 0.58 -22.96
N PRO A 27 -14.39 0.24 -24.09
CA PRO A 27 -14.79 -1.14 -24.41
C PRO A 27 -13.63 -2.09 -24.76
N LYS A 28 -12.38 -1.70 -24.51
CA LYS A 28 -11.13 -2.48 -24.66
C LYS A 28 -9.99 -2.00 -23.74
N GLY A 29 -10.28 -1.30 -22.64
CA GLY A 29 -9.24 -0.66 -21.81
C GLY A 29 -8.74 -1.55 -20.67
N ASP A 30 -7.43 -1.65 -20.50
CA ASP A 30 -6.75 -2.38 -19.44
C ASP A 30 -7.27 -2.03 -18.02
N GLU A 31 -7.28 -3.00 -17.12
CA GLU A 31 -7.57 -2.79 -15.68
C GLU A 31 -6.77 -1.58 -15.16
N LYS A 32 -7.46 -0.60 -14.56
CA LYS A 32 -6.79 0.58 -13.97
C LYS A 32 -6.54 0.33 -12.49
N ALA A 33 -5.28 0.42 -12.10
CA ALA A 33 -4.86 0.34 -10.71
C ALA A 33 -4.79 1.73 -10.08
N TYR A 34 -5.42 1.88 -8.93
CA TYR A 34 -5.34 3.06 -8.07
C TYR A 34 -4.65 2.70 -6.77
N LEU A 35 -3.90 3.64 -6.21
CA LEU A 35 -3.30 3.53 -4.89
C LEU A 35 -4.07 4.41 -3.92
N ILE A 36 -4.50 3.80 -2.82
CA ILE A 36 -5.28 4.46 -1.78
C ILE A 36 -4.48 4.44 -0.48
N LYS A 37 -4.46 5.57 0.21
CA LYS A 37 -3.92 5.74 1.54
C LYS A 37 -4.99 6.37 2.41
N SER A 38 -5.34 5.74 3.52
CA SER A 38 -6.48 6.17 4.34
C SER A 38 -6.20 6.12 5.83
N ILE A 39 -6.78 7.07 6.56
CA ILE A 39 -6.77 7.15 8.02
C ILE A 39 -8.20 7.38 8.49
N PHE A 40 -8.59 6.62 9.50
CA PHE A 40 -9.88 6.73 10.16
C PHE A 40 -9.63 6.98 11.64
N LYS A 41 -10.21 8.05 12.17
CA LYS A 41 -10.26 8.35 13.60
C LYS A 41 -11.72 8.38 14.06
N ASN A 42 -11.98 8.73 15.32
CA ASN A 42 -13.31 8.60 15.92
C ASN A 42 -14.38 9.49 15.28
N ASP A 43 -13.97 10.65 14.74
CA ASP A 43 -14.86 11.71 14.26
C ASP A 43 -14.52 12.18 12.85
N PHE A 44 -13.52 11.60 12.19
CA PHE A 44 -13.16 11.97 10.83
C PHE A 44 -12.46 10.84 10.09
N TYR A 45 -12.45 10.95 8.77
CA TYR A 45 -11.56 10.17 7.92
C TYR A 45 -10.79 11.08 6.98
N LEU A 46 -9.62 10.61 6.55
CA LEU A 46 -8.75 11.25 5.58
C LEU A 46 -8.31 10.20 4.57
N VAL A 47 -8.57 10.44 3.28
CA VAL A 47 -8.26 9.52 2.19
C VAL A 47 -7.46 10.27 1.12
N LEU A 48 -6.42 9.63 0.61
CA LEU A 48 -5.59 10.07 -0.50
C LEU A 48 -5.61 8.96 -1.57
N VAL A 49 -5.93 9.32 -2.81
CA VAL A 49 -6.00 8.39 -3.94
C VAL A 49 -5.08 8.90 -5.04
N THR A 50 -4.42 7.99 -5.75
CA THR A 50 -3.61 8.35 -6.92
C THR A 50 -3.57 7.24 -7.96
N ASP A 51 -3.48 7.62 -9.23
CA ASP A 51 -3.15 6.74 -10.37
C ASP A 51 -1.67 6.87 -10.78
N LEU A 52 -0.84 7.42 -9.88
CA LEU A 52 0.56 7.84 -10.08
C LEU A 52 0.76 9.03 -11.05
N ARG A 53 -0.31 9.53 -11.66
CA ARG A 53 -0.27 10.72 -12.53
C ARG A 53 -0.95 11.91 -11.90
N ARG A 54 -2.02 11.65 -11.15
CA ARG A 54 -2.90 12.62 -10.50
C ARG A 54 -3.09 12.19 -9.06
N ILE A 55 -3.39 13.16 -8.20
CA ILE A 55 -3.67 12.91 -6.80
C ILE A 55 -5.01 13.53 -6.44
N TRP A 56 -5.82 12.75 -5.73
CA TRP A 56 -7.09 13.16 -5.14
C TRP A 56 -7.00 13.01 -3.64
N PHE A 57 -7.64 13.89 -2.89
CA PHE A 57 -7.77 13.72 -1.45
C PHE A 57 -9.17 14.11 -0.99
N GLU A 58 -9.55 13.56 0.16
CA GLU A 58 -10.79 13.88 0.83
C GLU A 58 -10.59 13.80 2.33
N GLU A 59 -11.13 14.78 3.02
CA GLU A 59 -11.27 14.79 4.47
C GLU A 59 -12.72 15.12 4.78
N LEU A 60 -13.39 14.26 5.54
CA LEU A 60 -14.71 14.56 6.10
C LEU A 60 -14.71 14.36 7.60
N ARG A 61 -15.47 15.21 8.29
CA ARG A 61 -15.65 15.19 9.75
C ARG A 61 -17.09 14.88 10.13
N GLY A 62 -17.33 14.46 11.38
CA GLY A 62 -18.52 13.76 11.86
C GLY A 62 -19.86 14.13 11.23
N MET A 63 -20.26 15.40 11.26
CA MET A 63 -21.54 15.85 10.68
C MET A 63 -21.58 15.75 9.14
N GLU A 64 -20.46 15.95 8.47
CA GLU A 64 -20.33 15.82 7.01
C GLU A 64 -20.40 14.34 6.61
N ILE A 65 -19.79 13.46 7.40
CA ILE A 65 -19.87 12.00 7.21
C ILE A 65 -21.32 11.53 7.35
N ILE A 66 -22.03 12.00 8.39
CA ILE A 66 -23.44 11.68 8.63
C ILE A 66 -24.32 12.22 7.50
N ALA A 67 -24.10 13.46 7.08
CA ALA A 67 -24.85 14.07 5.98
C ALA A 67 -24.67 13.27 4.68
N ARG A 68 -23.43 12.88 4.36
CA ARG A 68 -23.13 12.08 3.17
C ARG A 68 -23.73 10.67 3.25
N ALA A 69 -23.66 10.02 4.41
CA ALA A 69 -24.28 8.71 4.60
C ALA A 69 -25.80 8.74 4.39
N LYS A 70 -26.46 9.88 4.70
CA LYS A 70 -27.90 10.11 4.47
C LYS A 70 -28.23 10.27 2.99
N GLU A 71 -27.36 10.91 2.23
CA GLU A 71 -27.54 11.10 0.79
C GLU A 71 -27.41 9.79 0.00
N ILE A 72 -26.66 8.81 0.53
CA ILE A 72 -26.29 7.59 -0.20
C ILE A 72 -27.18 6.37 0.16
N GLU A 73 -28.23 6.54 0.98
CA GLU A 73 -29.12 5.44 1.40
C GLU A 73 -28.35 4.20 1.92
N THR A 74 -27.38 4.41 2.80
CA THR A 74 -26.43 3.37 3.27
C THR A 74 -27.05 2.24 4.12
N GLY A 75 -28.38 2.15 4.22
CA GLY A 75 -29.10 1.13 5.01
C GLY A 75 -28.91 1.23 6.54
N LEU A 76 -28.06 2.15 7.01
CA LEU A 76 -27.81 2.45 8.42
C LEU A 76 -28.86 3.44 8.96
N ASP A 77 -29.23 3.32 10.24
CA ASP A 77 -30.14 4.29 10.88
C ASP A 77 -29.33 5.49 11.39
N ILE A 78 -29.24 6.49 10.52
CA ILE A 78 -28.33 7.64 10.60
C ILE A 78 -28.88 8.77 11.49
N THR A 79 -29.91 8.46 12.28
CA THR A 79 -30.48 9.36 13.30
C THR A 79 -29.76 9.26 14.64
N ASP A 80 -28.97 8.22 14.86
CA ASP A 80 -28.23 7.99 16.10
C ASP A 80 -26.73 8.31 15.91
N GLU A 81 -26.22 9.33 16.61
CA GLU A 81 -24.80 9.70 16.64
C GLU A 81 -23.91 8.53 17.10
N LEU A 82 -24.46 7.54 17.81
CA LEU A 82 -23.76 6.32 18.23
C LEU A 82 -23.38 5.41 17.06
N GLN A 83 -23.92 5.63 15.85
CA GLN A 83 -23.58 4.81 14.67
C GLN A 83 -22.39 5.34 13.86
N LEU A 84 -21.94 6.58 14.09
CA LEU A 84 -20.78 7.13 13.38
C LEU A 84 -19.50 6.27 13.55
N PRO A 85 -19.16 5.76 14.74
CA PRO A 85 -18.00 4.86 14.90
C PRO A 85 -18.15 3.56 14.12
N ASN A 86 -19.36 3.00 14.03
CA ASN A 86 -19.62 1.76 13.27
C ASN A 86 -19.46 2.01 11.77
N LEU A 87 -19.98 3.14 11.28
CA LEU A 87 -19.80 3.56 9.89
C LEU A 87 -18.32 3.76 9.57
N LEU A 88 -17.57 4.47 10.41
CA LEU A 88 -16.13 4.69 10.21
C LEU A 88 -15.34 3.38 10.27
N THR A 89 -15.73 2.45 11.13
CA THR A 89 -15.12 1.11 11.19
C THR A 89 -15.35 0.36 9.88
N LEU A 90 -16.60 0.34 9.39
CA LEU A 90 -16.96 -0.30 8.12
C LEU A 90 -16.19 0.30 6.94
N LEU A 91 -16.18 1.63 6.81
CA LEU A 91 -15.40 2.33 5.79
C LEU A 91 -13.90 2.00 5.87
N SER A 92 -13.37 1.87 7.09
CA SER A 92 -11.97 1.53 7.30
C SER A 92 -11.62 0.13 6.84
N GLU A 93 -12.50 -0.85 7.08
CA GLU A 93 -12.29 -2.22 6.60
C GLU A 93 -12.28 -2.29 5.08
N LEU A 94 -13.11 -1.46 4.44
CA LEU A 94 -13.30 -1.44 2.99
C LEU A 94 -12.15 -0.77 2.25
N LEU A 95 -11.58 0.31 2.80
CA LEU A 95 -10.46 1.02 2.17
C LEU A 95 -9.07 0.47 2.53
N LYS A 96 -8.96 -0.37 3.56
CA LYS A 96 -7.68 -0.98 3.96
C LYS A 96 -7.38 -2.28 3.19
N VAL A 97 -8.39 -2.99 2.72
CA VAL A 97 -8.22 -4.27 2.02
C VAL A 97 -9.25 -4.39 0.92
N GLN A 98 -8.80 -4.55 -0.33
CA GLN A 98 -9.68 -4.91 -1.43
C GLN A 98 -10.16 -6.35 -1.22
N ARG A 99 -11.47 -6.57 -1.09
CA ARG A 99 -12.06 -7.90 -0.94
C ARG A 99 -12.45 -8.48 -2.30
N GLU A 100 -12.18 -9.76 -2.51
CA GLU A 100 -12.46 -10.46 -3.78
C GLU A 100 -13.96 -10.57 -4.09
N ASP A 101 -14.83 -10.45 -3.08
CA ASP A 101 -16.28 -10.57 -3.18
C ASP A 101 -17.01 -9.24 -3.42
N SER A 102 -16.26 -8.16 -3.65
CA SER A 102 -16.79 -6.79 -3.73
C SER A 102 -16.53 -6.19 -5.11
N THR A 103 -17.48 -5.41 -5.61
CA THR A 103 -17.32 -4.67 -6.88
C THR A 103 -16.94 -3.23 -6.58
N TYR A 104 -15.96 -2.72 -7.32
CA TYR A 104 -15.38 -1.40 -7.16
C TYR A 104 -15.38 -0.70 -8.52
N ASP A 105 -16.03 0.44 -8.61
CA ASP A 105 -16.13 1.26 -9.82
C ASP A 105 -15.68 2.69 -9.51
N VAL A 106 -14.96 3.34 -10.43
CA VAL A 106 -14.61 4.76 -10.32
C VAL A 106 -15.20 5.52 -11.48
N GLU A 107 -16.07 6.47 -11.14
CA GLU A 107 -16.63 7.42 -12.09
C GLU A 107 -15.91 8.75 -11.94
N LEU A 108 -15.20 9.20 -12.98
CA LEU A 108 -14.65 10.54 -13.03
C LEU A 108 -15.70 11.49 -13.63
N VAL A 109 -16.43 12.21 -12.78
CA VAL A 109 -17.42 13.19 -13.21
C VAL A 109 -16.74 14.53 -13.49
N ASN A 110 -16.52 14.84 -14.77
CA ASN A 110 -15.98 16.12 -15.20
C ASN A 110 -17.13 17.11 -15.43
N ASN A 111 -17.52 17.86 -14.39
CA ASN A 111 -18.67 18.74 -14.47
C ASN A 111 -18.30 20.05 -15.19
N LYS A 112 -18.80 20.24 -16.43
CA LYS A 112 -18.44 21.36 -17.32
C LYS A 112 -18.81 22.76 -16.79
N ALA A 113 -19.58 22.85 -15.71
CA ALA A 113 -20.08 24.11 -15.14
C ALA A 113 -19.17 24.69 -14.03
N THR A 114 -18.31 23.87 -13.43
CA THR A 114 -17.28 24.31 -12.49
C THR A 114 -16.02 24.68 -13.29
N MET A 115 -15.28 25.70 -12.87
CA MET A 115 -14.03 26.13 -13.52
C MET A 115 -13.18 24.93 -13.96
N PRO A 116 -12.49 24.96 -15.12
CA PRO A 116 -11.83 23.82 -15.77
C PRO A 116 -10.71 23.13 -14.96
N PHE A 117 -10.52 23.53 -13.71
CA PHE A 117 -9.57 22.96 -12.75
C PHE A 117 -10.21 22.02 -11.73
N PHE A 118 -11.55 21.91 -11.66
CA PHE A 118 -12.25 21.07 -10.69
C PHE A 118 -12.92 19.87 -11.38
N SER A 119 -12.16 18.80 -11.63
CA SER A 119 -12.77 17.49 -11.90
C SER A 119 -13.30 16.90 -10.59
N HIS A 120 -14.35 16.09 -10.62
CA HIS A 120 -14.82 15.35 -9.45
C HIS A 120 -14.55 13.87 -9.72
N ALA A 121 -14.01 13.15 -8.74
CA ALA A 121 -13.91 11.69 -8.79
C ALA A 121 -14.89 11.14 -7.76
N SER A 122 -15.71 10.17 -8.18
CA SER A 122 -16.51 9.36 -7.26
C SER A 122 -16.04 7.93 -7.30
N PHE A 123 -15.69 7.41 -6.14
CA PHE A 123 -15.41 6.00 -5.96
C PHE A 123 -16.71 5.35 -5.49
N ASN A 124 -17.27 4.49 -6.34
CA ASN A 124 -18.43 3.68 -6.06
C ASN A 124 -17.94 2.30 -5.63
N TYR A 125 -18.47 1.78 -4.54
CA TYR A 125 -18.28 0.37 -4.24
C TYR A 125 -19.58 -0.25 -3.75
N GLN A 126 -19.77 -1.52 -4.13
CA GLN A 126 -20.90 -2.31 -3.72
C GLN A 126 -20.39 -3.60 -3.07
N HIS A 127 -20.70 -3.75 -1.79
CA HIS A 127 -20.45 -4.98 -1.06
C HIS A 127 -21.69 -5.90 -1.13
N ALA A 128 -21.49 -7.22 -1.02
CA ALA A 128 -22.50 -8.27 -1.16
C ALA A 128 -23.80 -8.10 -0.33
N ASN A 129 -23.81 -7.18 0.64
CA ASN A 129 -24.97 -6.82 1.47
C ASN A 129 -25.71 -5.54 1.03
N ASN A 130 -25.62 -5.14 -0.25
CA ASN A 130 -26.31 -3.96 -0.84
C ASN A 130 -25.96 -2.58 -0.24
N ILE A 131 -24.88 -2.47 0.53
CA ILE A 131 -24.40 -1.16 0.96
C ILE A 131 -23.63 -0.56 -0.23
N CYS A 132 -24.31 0.33 -0.95
CA CYS A 132 -23.66 1.21 -1.92
C CYS A 132 -23.05 2.36 -1.14
N HIS A 133 -21.77 2.61 -1.36
CA HIS A 133 -21.14 3.83 -0.87
C HIS A 133 -20.52 4.54 -2.05
N LYS A 134 -20.85 5.82 -2.14
CA LYS A 134 -20.40 6.70 -3.18
C LYS A 134 -19.67 7.86 -2.54
N THR A 135 -18.36 7.96 -2.74
CA THR A 135 -17.64 9.17 -2.33
C THR A 135 -17.86 10.26 -3.38
N GLU A 136 -19.09 10.79 -3.48
CA GLU A 136 -19.31 11.99 -4.30
C GLU A 136 -18.56 13.16 -3.65
N ASN A 137 -17.88 13.96 -4.47
CA ASN A 137 -17.21 15.20 -4.06
C ASN A 137 -15.90 15.00 -3.28
N MET A 138 -14.98 14.15 -3.78
CA MET A 138 -13.55 14.41 -3.54
C MET A 138 -13.23 15.76 -4.20
N GLU A 139 -13.29 16.85 -3.43
CA GLU A 139 -12.86 18.17 -3.92
C GLU A 139 -11.41 18.05 -4.37
N ILE A 140 -11.18 18.14 -5.68
CA ILE A 140 -9.85 18.38 -6.24
C ILE A 140 -9.47 19.82 -5.86
N ASN A 141 -9.08 20.03 -4.61
CA ASN A 141 -8.27 21.19 -4.31
C ASN A 141 -6.95 20.94 -5.02
N ALA A 142 -6.51 21.90 -5.84
CA ALA A 142 -5.25 21.84 -6.58
C ALA A 142 -4.10 21.61 -5.58
N LEU A 143 -3.78 20.33 -5.37
CA LEU A 143 -2.63 19.91 -4.62
C LEU A 143 -1.39 20.34 -5.40
N ASP A 144 -0.34 20.73 -4.69
CA ASP A 144 0.99 20.64 -5.28
C ASP A 144 1.33 19.15 -5.40
N GLU A 145 0.90 18.54 -6.51
CA GLU A 145 1.08 17.12 -6.82
C GLU A 145 2.55 16.72 -6.66
N GLN A 146 3.49 17.62 -6.98
CA GLN A 146 4.92 17.36 -6.87
C GLN A 146 5.36 17.21 -5.42
N SER A 147 4.90 18.11 -4.54
CA SER A 147 5.21 18.03 -3.10
C SER A 147 4.62 16.77 -2.46
N VAL A 148 3.38 16.41 -2.81
CA VAL A 148 2.72 15.22 -2.24
C VAL A 148 3.33 13.93 -2.77
N LEU A 149 3.61 13.82 -4.06
CA LEU A 149 4.35 12.67 -4.61
C LEU A 149 5.75 12.57 -4.01
N TYR A 150 6.43 13.69 -3.82
CA TYR A 150 7.75 13.69 -3.21
C TYR A 150 7.71 13.14 -1.76
N GLN A 151 6.79 13.64 -0.95
CA GLN A 151 6.66 13.28 0.46
C GLN A 151 6.14 11.84 0.65
N HIS A 152 5.18 11.40 -0.15
CA HIS A 152 4.48 10.13 0.07
C HIS A 152 4.98 8.96 -0.79
N PHE A 153 5.77 9.23 -1.84
CA PHE A 153 6.38 8.19 -2.69
C PHE A 153 7.89 8.31 -2.76
N ILE A 154 8.42 9.42 -3.28
CA ILE A 154 9.85 9.50 -3.64
C ILE A 154 10.73 9.32 -2.40
N LEU A 155 10.46 10.08 -1.35
CA LEU A 155 11.30 10.09 -0.16
C LEU A 155 11.25 8.74 0.60
N PRO A 156 10.07 8.12 0.84
CA PRO A 156 9.99 6.75 1.37
C PRO A 156 10.69 5.71 0.50
N MET A 157 10.49 5.74 -0.83
CA MET A 157 11.12 4.78 -1.74
C MET A 157 12.64 4.89 -1.75
N MET A 158 13.18 6.10 -1.63
CA MET A 158 14.62 6.31 -1.48
C MET A 158 15.15 5.69 -0.18
N HIS A 159 14.45 5.86 0.94
CA HIS A 159 14.84 5.27 2.22
C HIS A 159 14.83 3.74 2.15
N ILE A 160 13.74 3.17 1.66
CA ILE A 160 13.61 1.71 1.47
C ILE A 160 14.73 1.17 0.57
N THR A 161 15.07 1.87 -0.52
CA THR A 161 16.15 1.45 -1.43
C THR A 161 17.52 1.46 -0.74
N LEU A 162 17.78 2.46 0.12
CA LEU A 162 19.03 2.53 0.88
C LEU A 162 19.11 1.39 1.90
N GLU A 163 18.04 1.13 2.64
CA GLU A 163 17.98 0.03 3.61
C GLU A 163 18.16 -1.34 2.93
N TYR A 164 17.48 -1.58 1.81
CA TYR A 164 17.66 -2.82 1.05
C TYR A 164 19.09 -2.98 0.55
N ARG A 165 19.74 -1.89 0.11
CA ARG A 165 21.14 -1.93 -0.32
C ARG A 165 22.07 -2.34 0.82
N GLU A 166 21.84 -1.84 2.03
CA GLU A 166 22.59 -2.24 3.22
C GLU A 166 22.39 -3.71 3.56
N GLN A 167 21.14 -4.18 3.54
CA GLN A 167 20.81 -5.59 3.78
C GLN A 167 21.47 -6.51 2.75
N VAL A 168 21.47 -6.14 1.47
CA VAL A 168 22.13 -6.90 0.40
C VAL A 168 23.65 -6.95 0.62
N ASN A 169 24.26 -5.84 1.04
CA ASN A 169 25.69 -5.81 1.34
C ASN A 169 26.04 -6.70 2.54
N LEU A 170 25.24 -6.67 3.60
CA LEU A 170 25.40 -7.53 4.77
C LEU A 170 25.25 -9.01 4.38
N LEU A 171 24.23 -9.34 3.61
CA LEU A 171 24.01 -10.71 3.13
C LEU A 171 25.19 -11.19 2.28
N LYS A 172 25.74 -10.31 1.43
CA LYS A 172 26.93 -10.61 0.62
C LYS A 172 28.16 -10.89 1.47
N THR A 173 28.38 -10.14 2.56
CA THR A 173 29.48 -10.42 3.48
C THR A 173 29.28 -11.75 4.20
N MET A 174 28.06 -12.04 4.67
CA MET A 174 27.74 -13.30 5.35
C MET A 174 27.94 -14.52 4.43
N ILE A 175 27.54 -14.42 3.16
CA ILE A 175 27.76 -15.49 2.17
C ILE A 175 29.25 -15.72 1.99
N LYS A 176 30.05 -14.66 1.80
CA LYS A 176 31.49 -14.78 1.60
C LYS A 176 32.19 -15.41 2.82
N ASP A 177 31.79 -15.03 4.03
CA ASP A 177 32.34 -15.62 5.25
C ASP A 177 32.00 -17.11 5.33
N LYS A 178 30.77 -17.50 4.98
CA LYS A 178 30.36 -18.91 4.92
C LYS A 178 31.08 -19.70 3.84
N GLU A 179 31.34 -19.11 2.69
CA GLU A 179 32.15 -19.73 1.62
C GLU A 179 33.59 -19.97 2.09
N ASN A 180 34.17 -19.05 2.86
CA ASN A 180 35.49 -19.21 3.46
C ASN A 180 35.49 -20.36 4.50
N ASP A 181 34.50 -20.40 5.40
CA ASP A 181 34.34 -21.48 6.40
C ASP A 181 34.29 -22.86 5.71
N VAL A 182 33.50 -22.98 4.63
CA VAL A 182 33.37 -24.21 3.85
C VAL A 182 34.69 -24.58 3.17
N THR A 183 35.39 -23.61 2.60
CA THR A 183 36.69 -23.81 1.96
C THR A 183 37.72 -24.32 2.97
N GLU A 184 37.78 -23.72 4.16
CA GLU A 184 38.68 -24.15 5.23
C GLU A 184 38.36 -25.58 5.70
N MET A 185 37.07 -25.91 5.91
CA MET A 185 36.66 -27.27 6.26
C MET A 185 37.05 -28.30 5.19
N LEU A 186 36.89 -27.96 3.91
CA LEU A 186 37.29 -28.83 2.80
C LEU A 186 38.81 -29.05 2.77
N GLU A 187 39.60 -28.02 3.04
CA GLU A 187 41.05 -28.16 3.17
C GLU A 187 41.45 -29.08 4.34
N LEU A 188 40.80 -28.93 5.49
CA LEU A 188 41.03 -29.80 6.65
C LEU A 188 40.67 -31.26 6.36
N LEU A 189 39.52 -31.50 5.70
CA LEU A 189 39.10 -32.83 5.25
C LEU A 189 40.10 -33.46 4.26
N ASN A 190 40.61 -32.66 3.31
CA ASN A 190 41.61 -33.14 2.35
C ASN A 190 42.93 -33.49 3.05
N LYS A 191 43.39 -32.67 3.99
CA LYS A 191 44.58 -32.96 4.80
C LYS A 191 44.40 -34.24 5.64
N ALA A 192 43.23 -34.42 6.27
CA ALA A 192 42.92 -35.62 7.04
C ALA A 192 42.92 -36.90 6.15
N LYS A 193 42.31 -36.85 4.97
CA LYS A 193 42.33 -37.96 3.99
C LYS A 193 43.75 -38.34 3.56
N LEU A 194 44.61 -37.35 3.31
CA LEU A 194 46.01 -37.58 2.94
C LEU A 194 46.77 -38.26 4.09
N SER A 195 46.56 -37.82 5.33
CA SER A 195 47.22 -38.42 6.50
C SER A 195 46.80 -39.87 6.77
N ASP A 196 45.54 -40.24 6.52
CA ASP A 196 45.06 -41.62 6.67
C ASP A 196 45.60 -42.53 5.56
N CYS A 197 45.73 -42.01 4.33
CA CYS A 197 46.33 -42.72 3.21
C CYS A 197 47.82 -43.02 3.47
N ASP A 198 48.56 -42.05 4.02
CA ASP A 198 49.97 -42.23 4.40
C ASP A 198 50.16 -43.19 5.58
N ARG A 199 49.25 -43.17 6.57
CA ARG A 199 49.25 -44.18 7.64
C ARG A 199 49.02 -45.58 7.08
N SER A 200 48.02 -45.76 6.23
CA SER A 200 47.68 -47.06 5.63
C SER A 200 48.86 -47.65 4.82
N LYS A 201 49.58 -46.82 4.04
CA LYS A 201 50.78 -47.24 3.31
C LYS A 201 51.94 -47.63 4.22
N ARG A 202 52.16 -46.94 5.35
CA ARG A 202 53.20 -47.32 6.32
C ARG A 202 52.90 -48.65 7.03
N PHE A 203 51.64 -48.94 7.34
CA PHE A 203 51.26 -50.22 7.91
C PHE A 203 51.48 -51.40 6.94
N GLN A 204 51.33 -51.19 5.63
CA GLN A 204 51.64 -52.22 4.62
C GLN A 204 53.15 -52.47 4.44
N LEU A 205 54.00 -51.50 4.72
CA LEU A 205 55.47 -51.60 4.63
C LEU A 205 56.13 -52.26 5.86
N HIS A 206 55.38 -52.57 6.93
CA HIS A 206 55.89 -53.25 8.13
C HIS A 206 55.40 -54.69 8.27
N ILE A 207 54.68 -55.22 7.26
CA ILE A 207 54.13 -56.59 7.27
C ILE A 207 54.84 -57.51 6.24
N ASN A 208 55.82 -56.99 5.49
CA ASN A 208 56.72 -57.79 4.64
C ASN A 208 58.14 -57.78 5.21
#